data_AF-A0AAD0RII1-F1
#
_entry.id   AF-A0AAD0RII1-F1
#
_cell.length_a   1.000
_cell.length_b   1.000
_cell.length_c   1.000
_cell.angle_alpha   90.00
_cell.angle_beta   90.00
_cell.angle_gamma   90.00
#
_symmetry.space_group_name_H-M   'P 1'
#
loop_
_entity.id
_entity.type
_entity.pdbx_description
1 polymer ?
#
loop_
_entity_poly.entity_id
_entity_poly.type
_entity_poly.pdbx_seq_one_letter_code
_entity_poly.pdbx_strand_id
1 'polypeptide(L)'
;MRAVDKARNLPSGFSYRAQAISFDKSLALYNVLLNTVAWQQNTITLFGKTHQTPRLERFIADPDVRYSYSGKLLENAPWPSVLLGIRQALERRFNIPFNAVLANFYRNGQDSMGWHSDDEPELGLTPTIASLSLGATRKFKIRQKVSHSVTDILLETGSLLIMQGDSQRDYQHALPKQAKVTQGRINLTFRSVGNTR
;
A
#
# COMPACT_ATOMS: atom_id res chain seq x y z
N MET A 1 16.32 24.72 -6.83
CA MET A 1 15.32 24.54 -7.90
C MET A 1 14.13 23.81 -7.30
N ARG A 2 13.02 24.51 -7.04
CA ARG A 2 11.83 23.91 -6.38
C ARG A 2 11.24 22.88 -7.35
N ALA A 3 11.18 21.61 -6.96
CA ALA A 3 10.42 20.61 -7.69
C ALA A 3 8.96 21.09 -7.70
N VAL A 4 8.50 21.47 -8.89
CA VAL A 4 7.12 21.85 -9.12
C VAL A 4 6.28 20.62 -8.77
N ASP A 5 5.48 20.71 -7.71
CA ASP A 5 4.34 19.83 -7.46
C ASP A 5 3.46 19.93 -8.71
N LYS A 6 3.70 19.06 -9.70
CA LYS A 6 2.66 18.70 -10.65
C LYS A 6 1.61 18.00 -9.81
N ALA A 7 0.65 18.76 -9.29
CA ALA A 7 -0.64 18.25 -8.90
C ALA A 7 -1.18 17.53 -10.14
N ARG A 8 -0.86 16.23 -10.26
CA ARG A 8 -1.54 15.35 -11.21
C ARG A 8 -3.00 15.42 -10.76
N ASN A 9 -3.91 15.73 -11.68
CA ASN A 9 -5.34 15.69 -11.40
C ASN A 9 -5.71 14.23 -11.06
N LEU A 10 -5.56 13.88 -9.79
CA LEU A 10 -5.98 12.60 -9.27
C LEU A 10 -7.48 12.66 -9.01
N PRO A 11 -8.18 11.52 -9.11
CA PRO A 11 -9.60 11.47 -8.78
C PRO A 11 -9.85 11.88 -7.33
N SER A 12 -11.09 12.24 -7.02
CA SER A 12 -11.50 12.58 -5.64
C SER A 12 -11.11 11.46 -4.67
N GLY A 13 -10.66 11.85 -3.47
CA GLY A 13 -10.18 10.92 -2.45
C GLY A 13 -8.72 10.48 -2.62
N PHE A 14 -8.02 10.86 -3.68
CA PHE A 14 -6.60 10.55 -3.87
C PHE A 14 -5.72 11.81 -3.76
N SER A 15 -4.63 11.73 -3.00
CA SER A 15 -3.58 12.76 -3.00
C SER A 15 -2.19 12.14 -3.01
N TYR A 16 -1.24 12.79 -3.66
CA TYR A 16 0.11 12.25 -3.87
C TYR A 16 1.19 13.27 -3.56
N ARG A 17 2.26 12.81 -2.90
CA ARG A 17 3.46 13.58 -2.63
C ARG A 17 4.70 12.77 -3.04
N ALA A 18 5.41 13.22 -4.08
CA ALA A 18 6.52 12.48 -4.67
C ALA A 18 7.72 12.27 -3.72
N GLN A 19 8.02 13.26 -2.88
CA GLN A 19 9.17 13.26 -1.97
C GLN A 19 8.69 13.42 -0.53
N ALA A 20 7.81 12.52 -0.09
CA ALA A 20 7.31 12.53 1.28
C ALA A 20 8.42 12.22 2.29
N ILE A 21 9.38 11.38 1.88
CA ILE A 21 10.68 11.20 2.53
C ILE A 21 11.81 11.37 1.50
N SER A 22 12.98 11.79 1.95
CA SER A 22 14.16 11.99 1.10
C SER A 22 14.68 10.65 0.55
N PHE A 23 15.34 10.70 -0.62
CA PHE A 23 15.92 9.52 -1.27
C PHE A 23 16.78 8.66 -0.34
N ASP A 24 17.70 9.27 0.43
CA ASP A 24 18.59 8.52 1.34
C ASP A 24 17.83 7.78 2.43
N LYS A 25 16.80 8.42 3.01
CA LYS A 25 15.91 7.78 3.99
C LYS A 25 15.11 6.65 3.36
N SER A 26 14.62 6.84 2.13
CA SER A 26 13.91 5.80 1.38
C SER A 26 14.80 4.59 1.10
N LEU A 27 16.05 4.81 0.69
CA LEU A 27 17.02 3.76 0.40
C LEU A 27 17.42 3.00 1.66
N ALA A 28 17.72 3.72 2.75
CA ALA A 28 18.04 3.11 4.04
C ALA A 28 16.86 2.26 4.54
N LEU A 29 15.63 2.81 4.49
CA LEU A 29 14.43 2.09 4.91
C LEU A 29 14.16 0.86 4.03
N TYR A 30 14.30 0.98 2.71
CA TYR A 30 14.18 -0.14 1.79
C TYR A 30 15.13 -1.28 2.16
N ASN A 31 16.41 -0.98 2.37
CA ASN A 31 17.43 -1.97 2.71
C ASN A 31 17.15 -2.64 4.05
N VAL A 32 16.77 -1.88 5.08
CA VAL A 32 16.42 -2.47 6.37
C VAL A 32 15.24 -3.41 6.22
N LEU A 33 14.12 -2.95 5.64
CA LEU A 33 12.92 -3.77 5.52
C LEU A 33 13.12 -5.02 4.66
N LEU A 34 13.90 -4.90 3.57
CA LEU A 34 14.21 -6.03 2.71
C LEU A 34 14.89 -7.17 3.50
N ASN A 35 15.74 -6.84 4.46
CA ASN A 35 16.52 -7.80 5.23
C ASN A 35 15.87 -8.23 6.56
N THR A 36 15.00 -7.39 7.15
CA THR A 36 14.44 -7.65 8.49
C THR A 36 12.99 -8.10 8.50
N VAL A 37 12.21 -7.79 7.46
CA VAL A 37 10.82 -8.25 7.40
C VAL A 37 10.80 -9.72 6.99
N ALA A 38 10.09 -10.55 7.75
CA ALA A 38 9.85 -11.95 7.44
C ALA A 38 8.83 -12.07 6.28
N TRP A 39 9.27 -11.79 5.06
CA TRP A 39 8.43 -11.81 3.86
C TRP A 39 7.86 -13.21 3.60
N GLN A 40 6.56 -13.29 3.30
CA GLN A 40 5.87 -14.54 2.99
C GLN A 40 5.18 -14.44 1.63
N GLN A 41 5.18 -15.53 0.86
CA GLN A 41 4.34 -15.64 -0.33
C GLN A 41 3.04 -16.35 0.04
N ASN A 42 1.96 -15.59 0.12
CA ASN A 42 0.65 -16.14 0.47
C ASN A 42 -0.07 -16.70 -0.75
N THR A 43 -1.11 -17.49 -0.51
CA THR A 43 -2.00 -18.03 -1.55
C THR A 43 -3.34 -17.31 -1.57
N ILE A 44 -3.91 -17.14 -2.75
CA ILE A 44 -5.25 -16.59 -2.98
C ILE A 44 -6.07 -17.56 -3.81
N THR A 45 -7.36 -17.69 -3.50
CA THR A 45 -8.30 -18.51 -4.29
C THR A 45 -9.12 -17.59 -5.18
N LEU A 46 -8.96 -17.71 -6.49
CA LEU A 46 -9.71 -16.95 -7.49
C LEU A 46 -10.42 -17.93 -8.41
N PHE A 47 -11.73 -17.75 -8.61
CA PHE A 47 -12.56 -18.61 -9.46
C PHE A 47 -12.39 -20.12 -9.15
N GLY A 48 -12.34 -20.46 -7.85
CA GLY A 48 -12.17 -21.84 -7.38
C GLY A 48 -10.75 -22.41 -7.49
N LYS A 49 -9.78 -21.67 -8.02
CA LYS A 49 -8.38 -22.11 -8.15
C LYS A 49 -7.47 -21.36 -7.18
N THR A 50 -6.62 -22.11 -6.48
CA THR A 50 -5.64 -21.54 -5.54
C THR A 50 -4.34 -21.24 -6.26
N HIS A 51 -3.87 -20.00 -6.14
CA HIS A 51 -2.63 -19.51 -6.74
C HIS A 51 -1.75 -18.84 -5.71
N GLN A 52 -0.43 -18.88 -5.93
CA GLN A 52 0.49 -18.01 -5.20
C GLN A 52 0.23 -16.56 -5.60
N THR A 53 0.19 -15.67 -4.61
CA THR A 53 0.12 -14.23 -4.86
C THR A 53 1.38 -13.80 -5.61
N PRO A 54 1.28 -12.93 -6.64
CA PRO A 54 2.43 -12.49 -7.41
C PRO A 54 3.14 -11.33 -6.69
N ARG A 55 3.51 -11.53 -5.43
CA ARG A 55 4.28 -10.63 -4.55
C ARG A 55 4.57 -11.37 -3.24
N LEU A 56 5.50 -10.86 -2.44
CA LEU A 56 5.60 -11.23 -1.04
C LEU A 56 4.87 -10.19 -0.18
N GLU A 57 4.36 -10.61 0.97
CA GLU A 57 3.68 -9.72 1.90
C GLU A 57 3.97 -10.09 3.35
N ARG A 58 3.74 -9.11 4.24
CA ARG A 58 3.73 -9.31 5.69
C ARG A 58 2.74 -8.34 6.31
N PHE A 59 1.85 -8.86 7.14
CA PHE A 59 0.94 -8.05 7.94
C PHE A 59 1.61 -7.72 9.27
N ILE A 60 1.65 -6.43 9.59
CA ILE A 60 2.26 -5.91 10.81
C ILE A 60 1.21 -5.04 11.47
N ALA A 61 0.84 -5.34 12.71
CA ALA A 61 -0.20 -4.60 13.41
C ALA A 61 0.00 -4.59 14.92
N ASP A 62 -0.79 -3.79 15.61
CA ASP A 62 -0.87 -3.85 17.07
C ASP A 62 -1.32 -5.24 17.54
N PRO A 63 -0.94 -5.69 18.76
CA PRO A 63 -1.19 -7.06 19.21
C PRO A 63 -2.65 -7.50 19.12
N ASP A 64 -3.59 -6.58 19.39
CA ASP A 64 -5.03 -6.88 19.42
C ASP A 64 -5.71 -6.75 18.05
N VAL A 65 -4.98 -6.34 17.00
CA VAL A 65 -5.54 -6.14 15.67
C VAL A 65 -5.59 -7.47 14.92
N ARG A 66 -6.79 -7.84 14.51
CA ARG A 66 -7.06 -8.94 13.56
C ARG A 66 -7.55 -8.34 12.25
N TYR A 67 -6.98 -8.78 11.13
CA TYR A 67 -7.37 -8.30 9.81
C TYR A 67 -7.43 -9.47 8.83
N SER A 68 -8.55 -9.54 8.12
CA SER A 68 -8.76 -10.53 7.06
C SER A 68 -8.52 -9.88 5.71
N TYR A 69 -7.68 -10.47 4.87
CA TYR A 69 -7.48 -10.02 3.49
C TYR A 69 -7.92 -11.11 2.52
N SER A 70 -8.82 -10.79 1.58
CA SER A 70 -9.39 -11.77 0.64
C SER A 70 -9.97 -13.03 1.34
N GLY A 71 -10.55 -12.88 2.53
CA GLY A 71 -11.14 -13.98 3.30
C GLY A 71 -10.16 -14.85 4.08
N LYS A 72 -8.87 -14.46 4.18
CA LYS A 72 -7.87 -15.14 5.02
C LYS A 72 -7.40 -14.22 6.13
N LEU A 73 -7.42 -14.73 7.37
CA LEU A 73 -6.80 -14.07 8.50
C LEU A 73 -5.28 -14.01 8.27
N LEU A 74 -4.72 -12.81 8.29
CA LEU A 74 -3.28 -12.64 8.14
C LEU A 74 -2.57 -12.87 9.48
N GLU A 75 -1.40 -13.51 9.41
CA GLU A 75 -0.52 -13.70 10.58
C GLU A 75 0.06 -12.35 11.02
N ASN A 76 -0.26 -11.92 12.24
CA ASN A 76 0.19 -10.64 12.79
C ASN A 76 1.68 -10.70 13.19
N ALA A 77 2.45 -9.70 12.77
CA ALA A 77 3.84 -9.51 13.17
C ALA A 77 4.01 -8.23 14.00
N PRO A 78 4.94 -8.21 14.97
CA PRO A 78 5.22 -7.00 15.73
C PRO A 78 5.81 -5.90 14.84
N TRP A 79 5.58 -4.65 15.22
CA TRP A 79 6.11 -3.48 14.51
C TRP A 79 7.64 -3.44 14.50
N PRO A 80 8.29 -3.39 13.31
CA PRO A 80 9.70 -3.02 13.22
C PRO A 80 9.89 -1.59 13.74
N SER A 81 10.91 -1.37 14.58
CA SER A 81 11.21 -0.06 15.18
C SER A 81 11.37 1.04 14.12
N VAL A 82 11.91 0.70 12.95
CA VAL A 82 12.07 1.61 11.81
C VAL A 82 10.76 2.14 11.22
N LEU A 83 9.62 1.48 11.49
CA LEU A 83 8.30 1.93 11.04
C LEU A 83 7.57 2.80 12.07
N LEU A 84 7.95 2.77 13.34
CA LEU A 84 7.25 3.49 14.41
C LEU A 84 7.25 5.01 14.19
N GLY A 85 8.38 5.58 13.76
CA GLY A 85 8.48 7.02 13.48
C GLY A 85 7.59 7.46 12.30
N ILE A 86 7.44 6.60 11.29
CA ILE A 86 6.55 6.86 10.14
C ILE A 86 5.10 6.79 10.58
N ARG A 87 4.73 5.74 11.31
CA ARG A 87 3.40 5.58 11.89
C ARG A 87 3.00 6.81 12.72
N GLN A 88 3.83 7.21 13.68
CA GLN A 88 3.55 8.38 14.54
C GLN A 88 3.43 9.70 13.75
N ALA A 89 4.17 9.84 12.64
CA ALA A 89 4.05 11.01 11.77
C ALA A 89 2.71 11.01 11.01
N LEU A 90 2.27 9.85 10.52
CA LEU A 90 0.97 9.70 9.87
C LEU A 90 -0.17 9.91 10.88
N GLU A 91 -0.10 9.32 12.07
CA GLU A 91 -1.10 9.47 13.13
C GLU A 91 -1.30 10.94 13.49
N ARG A 92 -0.22 11.69 13.73
CA ARG A 92 -0.29 13.13 14.01
C ARG A 92 -0.85 13.94 12.84
N ARG A 93 -0.55 13.55 11.61
CA ARG A 93 -0.99 14.28 10.41
C ARG A 93 -2.48 14.11 10.15
N PHE A 94 -3.01 12.91 10.33
CA PHE A 94 -4.39 12.57 10.00
C PHE A 94 -5.32 12.49 11.20
N ASN A 95 -4.77 12.52 12.42
CA ASN A 95 -5.52 12.36 13.67
C ASN A 95 -6.32 11.04 13.70
N ILE A 96 -5.69 9.95 13.24
CA ILE A 96 -6.26 8.60 13.12
C ILE A 96 -5.21 7.59 13.62
N PRO A 97 -5.59 6.54 14.37
CA PRO A 97 -4.66 5.50 14.78
C PRO A 97 -4.31 4.56 13.61
N PHE A 98 -3.09 4.68 13.06
CA PHE A 98 -2.60 3.73 12.06
C PHE A 98 -2.05 2.47 12.75
N ASN A 99 -2.97 1.62 13.20
CA ASN A 99 -2.69 0.42 13.98
C ASN A 99 -2.30 -0.81 13.16
N ALA A 100 -2.30 -0.72 11.82
CA ALA A 100 -1.87 -1.79 10.93
C ALA A 100 -1.12 -1.28 9.69
N VAL A 101 -0.21 -2.10 9.18
CA VAL A 101 0.43 -1.93 7.87
C VAL A 101 0.52 -3.27 7.14
N LEU A 102 0.05 -3.29 5.89
CA LEU A 102 0.33 -4.39 4.97
C LEU A 102 1.56 -4.04 4.14
N ALA A 103 2.69 -4.66 4.46
CA ALA A 103 3.90 -4.54 3.70
C ALA A 103 3.83 -5.48 2.49
N ASN A 104 4.06 -4.94 1.29
CA ASN A 104 4.11 -5.70 0.04
C ASN A 104 5.48 -5.53 -0.60
N PHE A 105 6.14 -6.63 -0.92
CA PHE A 105 7.40 -6.64 -1.67
C PHE A 105 7.18 -7.28 -3.05
N TYR A 106 7.32 -6.44 -4.08
CA TYR A 106 7.30 -6.83 -5.48
C TYR A 106 8.75 -7.03 -5.90
N ARG A 107 9.15 -8.28 -6.15
CA ARG A 107 10.55 -8.65 -6.43
C ARG A 107 11.06 -8.03 -7.73
N ASN A 108 10.19 -7.89 -8.72
CA ASN A 108 10.44 -7.22 -9.99
C ASN A 108 9.11 -6.87 -10.68
N GLY A 109 9.15 -6.54 -11.97
CA GLY A 109 8.00 -6.19 -12.79
C GLY A 109 7.03 -7.33 -13.12
N GLN A 110 7.36 -8.59 -12.83
CA GLN A 110 6.44 -9.73 -12.99
C GLN A 110 5.50 -9.88 -11.79
N ASP A 111 5.90 -9.37 -10.63
CA ASP A 111 5.04 -9.24 -9.46
C ASP A 111 4.04 -8.08 -9.67
N SER A 112 2.81 -8.29 -9.22
CA SER A 112 1.68 -7.41 -9.54
C SER A 112 0.58 -7.44 -8.48
N MET A 113 -0.38 -6.53 -8.65
CA MET A 113 -1.63 -6.52 -7.91
C MET A 113 -2.77 -6.23 -8.89
N GLY A 114 -3.76 -7.13 -8.92
CA GLY A 114 -4.93 -6.98 -9.77
C GLY A 114 -5.81 -5.80 -9.34
N TRP A 115 -6.86 -5.53 -10.12
CA TRP A 115 -7.86 -4.52 -9.77
C TRP A 115 -8.59 -4.93 -8.49
N HIS A 116 -8.56 -4.07 -7.48
CA HIS A 116 -9.25 -4.25 -6.20
C HIS A 116 -9.58 -2.89 -5.57
N SER A 117 -10.42 -2.92 -4.55
CA SER A 117 -10.59 -1.83 -3.59
C SER A 117 -10.19 -2.38 -2.22
N ASP A 118 -9.70 -1.51 -1.33
CA ASP A 118 -9.51 -1.87 0.08
C ASP A 118 -10.83 -1.60 0.81
N ASP A 119 -11.82 -2.48 0.61
CA ASP A 119 -13.19 -2.35 1.10
C ASP A 119 -13.56 -3.42 2.15
N GLU A 120 -12.55 -3.94 2.86
CA GLU A 120 -12.80 -4.84 3.99
C GLU A 120 -13.61 -4.14 5.10
N PRO A 121 -14.65 -4.78 5.65
CA PRO A 121 -15.53 -4.19 6.66
C PRO A 121 -14.79 -3.60 7.87
N GLU A 122 -13.67 -4.21 8.27
CA GLU A 122 -12.83 -3.79 9.37
C GLU A 122 -12.19 -2.40 9.16
N LEU A 123 -12.16 -1.89 7.92
CA LEU A 123 -11.64 -0.55 7.59
C LEU A 123 -12.71 0.55 7.72
N GLY A 124 -13.99 0.18 7.87
CA GLY A 124 -15.11 1.11 7.86
C GLY A 124 -15.47 1.64 6.47
N LEU A 125 -16.45 2.55 6.40
CA LEU A 125 -17.05 2.98 5.13
C LEU A 125 -16.16 3.95 4.32
N THR A 126 -15.38 4.79 4.99
CA THR A 126 -14.57 5.85 4.38
C THR A 126 -13.14 5.84 4.93
N PRO A 127 -12.39 4.73 4.76
CA PRO A 127 -11.08 4.58 5.38
C PRO A 127 -10.08 5.61 4.87
N THR A 128 -9.18 6.04 5.74
CA THR A 128 -7.97 6.77 5.33
C THR A 128 -6.80 5.80 5.28
N ILE A 129 -6.24 5.64 4.09
CA ILE A 129 -5.14 4.71 3.80
C ILE A 129 -3.93 5.51 3.33
N ALA A 130 -2.77 5.24 3.93
CA ALA A 130 -1.52 5.88 3.58
C ALA A 130 -0.55 4.85 2.97
N SER A 131 -0.17 5.06 1.71
CA SER A 131 0.68 4.16 0.93
C SER A 131 2.05 4.79 0.66
N LEU A 132 3.09 4.30 1.33
CA LEU A 132 4.47 4.73 1.16
C LEU A 132 5.21 3.74 0.24
N SER A 133 5.83 4.27 -0.83
CA SER A 133 6.54 3.47 -1.84
C SER A 133 8.06 3.60 -1.70
N LEU A 134 8.78 2.49 -1.81
CA LEU A 134 10.24 2.41 -1.69
C LEU A 134 10.81 1.53 -2.83
N GLY A 135 11.98 1.90 -3.34
CA GLY A 135 12.66 1.14 -4.40
C GLY A 135 12.13 1.46 -5.81
N ALA A 136 11.92 0.45 -6.64
CA ALA A 136 11.59 0.65 -8.05
C ALA A 136 10.28 1.42 -8.26
N THR A 137 10.32 2.45 -9.12
CA THR A 137 9.13 3.19 -9.55
C THR A 137 8.20 2.27 -10.33
N ARG A 138 6.91 2.27 -9.97
CA ARG A 138 5.89 1.47 -10.64
C ARG A 138 4.69 2.32 -11.04
N LYS A 139 4.07 1.96 -12.15
CA LYS A 139 2.80 2.53 -12.58
C LYS A 139 1.69 1.95 -11.71
N PHE A 140 0.97 2.80 -11.02
CA PHE A 140 -0.25 2.51 -10.30
C PHE A 140 -1.43 3.05 -11.12
N LYS A 141 -2.47 2.23 -11.26
CA LYS A 141 -3.66 2.57 -12.04
C LYS A 141 -4.84 2.72 -11.09
N ILE A 142 -5.65 3.76 -11.31
CA ILE A 142 -6.88 4.03 -10.58
C ILE A 142 -8.01 4.01 -11.60
N ARG A 143 -9.00 3.14 -11.41
CA ARG A 143 -10.15 2.95 -12.30
C ARG A 143 -11.44 3.29 -11.57
N GLN A 144 -12.21 4.23 -12.11
CA GLN A 144 -13.54 4.53 -11.58
C GLN A 144 -14.48 3.34 -11.91
N LYS A 145 -15.26 2.85 -10.93
CA LYS A 145 -16.03 1.59 -11.05
C LYS A 145 -17.18 1.64 -12.08
N VAL A 146 -17.82 2.78 -12.25
CA VAL A 146 -19.00 3.00 -13.11
C VAL A 146 -18.62 3.35 -14.56
N SER A 147 -17.77 4.37 -14.75
CA SER A 147 -17.35 4.87 -16.07
C SER A 147 -16.17 4.10 -16.65
N HIS A 148 -15.49 3.28 -15.83
CA HIS A 148 -14.26 2.58 -16.20
C HIS A 148 -13.10 3.49 -16.66
N SER A 149 -13.21 4.79 -16.46
CA SER A 149 -12.12 5.75 -16.72
C SER A 149 -10.91 5.41 -15.86
N VAL A 150 -9.71 5.47 -16.46
CA VAL A 150 -8.45 5.09 -15.81
C VAL A 150 -7.51 6.29 -15.72
N THR A 151 -7.04 6.57 -14.52
CA THR A 151 -5.94 7.51 -14.25
C THR A 151 -4.68 6.73 -13.87
N ASP A 152 -3.57 7.05 -14.51
CA ASP A 152 -2.26 6.45 -14.20
C ASP A 152 -1.43 7.41 -13.34
N ILE A 153 -0.73 6.87 -12.34
CA ILE A 153 0.27 7.58 -11.56
C ILE A 153 1.54 6.74 -11.43
N LEU A 154 2.71 7.36 -11.57
CA LEU A 154 3.98 6.74 -11.21
C LEU A 154 4.22 6.96 -9.71
N LEU A 155 4.34 5.86 -8.96
CA LEU A 155 4.71 5.87 -7.55
C LEU A 155 6.22 5.69 -7.45
N GLU A 156 6.92 6.77 -7.12
CA GLU A 156 8.37 6.86 -7.03
C GLU A 156 8.87 6.44 -5.64
N THR A 157 10.17 6.16 -5.51
CA THR A 157 10.77 5.90 -4.18
C THR A 157 10.62 7.12 -3.27
N GLY A 158 10.21 6.90 -2.02
CA GLY A 158 9.94 7.96 -1.05
C GLY A 158 8.61 8.70 -1.24
N SER A 159 7.76 8.25 -2.16
CA SER A 159 6.46 8.87 -2.40
C SER A 159 5.37 8.36 -1.47
N LEU A 160 4.45 9.25 -1.10
CA LEU A 160 3.28 8.95 -0.28
C LEU A 160 2.01 9.21 -1.11
N LEU A 161 1.19 8.17 -1.27
CA LEU A 161 -0.16 8.23 -1.82
C LEU A 161 -1.15 8.08 -0.67
N ILE A 162 -2.09 9.01 -0.55
CA ILE A 162 -3.21 8.92 0.39
C ILE A 162 -4.47 8.58 -0.40
N MET A 163 -5.24 7.63 0.11
CA MET A 163 -6.57 7.26 -0.39
C MET A 163 -7.55 7.42 0.77
N GLN A 164 -8.56 8.27 0.62
CA GLN A 164 -9.48 8.63 1.69
C GLN A 164 -10.90 8.91 1.18
N GLY A 165 -11.84 9.16 2.08
CA GLY A 165 -13.24 9.41 1.74
C GLY A 165 -13.83 8.23 0.97
N ASP A 166 -14.51 8.54 -0.14
CA ASP A 166 -15.19 7.54 -0.97
C ASP A 166 -14.28 6.80 -1.96
N SER A 167 -12.95 6.97 -1.86
CA SER A 167 -11.99 6.39 -2.81
C SER A 167 -12.15 4.88 -2.99
N GLN A 168 -12.31 4.12 -1.89
CA GLN A 168 -12.46 2.66 -1.96
C GLN A 168 -13.86 2.23 -2.43
N ARG A 169 -14.88 3.06 -2.17
CA ARG A 169 -16.24 2.85 -2.67
C ARG A 169 -16.29 3.03 -4.18
N ASP A 170 -15.73 4.11 -4.71
CA ASP A 170 -15.96 4.56 -6.08
C ASP A 170 -14.88 4.10 -7.08
N TYR A 171 -13.70 3.69 -6.58
CA TYR A 171 -12.56 3.35 -7.42
C TYR A 171 -11.97 1.98 -7.06
N GLN A 172 -11.45 1.31 -8.09
CA GLN A 172 -10.51 0.21 -7.96
C GLN A 172 -9.12 0.69 -8.31
N HIS A 173 -8.10 -0.01 -7.84
CA HIS A 173 -6.73 0.27 -8.17
C HIS A 173 -5.92 -1.01 -8.41
N ALA A 174 -4.83 -0.86 -9.16
CA ALA A 174 -3.98 -1.97 -9.57
C ALA A 174 -2.52 -1.55 -9.71
N LEU A 175 -1.63 -2.53 -9.51
CA LEU A 175 -0.21 -2.44 -9.84
C LEU A 175 0.10 -3.47 -10.95
N PRO A 176 -0.10 -3.13 -12.23
CA PRO A 176 0.06 -4.07 -13.33
C PRO A 176 1.51 -4.56 -13.49
N LYS A 177 1.66 -5.73 -14.12
CA LYS A 177 2.98 -6.23 -14.53
C LYS A 177 3.66 -5.23 -15.48
N GLN A 178 4.96 -5.05 -15.30
CA GLN A 178 5.81 -4.20 -16.13
C GLN A 178 7.13 -4.93 -16.40
N ALA A 179 7.16 -5.82 -17.39
CA ALA A 179 8.26 -6.77 -17.62
C ALA A 179 9.68 -6.14 -17.70
N LYS A 180 9.79 -4.86 -18.05
CA LYS A 180 11.06 -4.12 -18.13
C LYS A 180 11.61 -3.67 -16.76
N VAL A 181 10.83 -3.74 -15.69
CA VAL A 181 11.28 -3.38 -14.34
C VAL A 181 11.97 -4.59 -13.72
N THR A 182 13.27 -4.49 -13.46
CA THR A 182 14.08 -5.58 -12.92
C THR A 182 14.38 -5.42 -11.42
N GLN A 183 14.23 -4.20 -10.89
CA GLN A 183 14.47 -3.90 -9.47
C GLN A 183 13.23 -4.15 -8.62
N GLY A 184 13.45 -4.44 -7.34
CA GLY A 184 12.39 -4.66 -6.37
C GLY A 184 11.74 -3.37 -5.86
N ARG A 185 10.48 -3.46 -5.43
CA ARG A 185 9.70 -2.38 -4.83
C ARG A 185 9.05 -2.86 -3.54
N ILE A 186 9.21 -2.10 -2.46
CA ILE A 186 8.45 -2.28 -1.22
C ILE A 186 7.36 -1.22 -1.15
N ASN A 187 6.18 -1.62 -0.70
CA ASN A 187 5.04 -0.75 -0.46
C ASN A 187 4.50 -1.00 0.94
N LEU A 188 4.34 0.08 1.71
CA LEU A 188 3.79 0.05 3.05
C LEU A 188 2.41 0.70 3.01
N THR A 189 1.35 -0.10 3.12
CA THR A 189 -0.03 0.40 3.16
C THR A 189 -0.52 0.44 4.60
N PHE A 190 -0.44 1.62 5.22
CA PHE A 190 -0.91 1.87 6.58
C PHE A 190 -2.42 2.06 6.60
N ARG A 191 -3.08 1.43 7.57
CA ARG A 191 -4.53 1.47 7.77
C ARG A 191 -4.89 1.64 9.25
N SER A 192 -6.10 2.11 9.50
CA SER A 192 -6.76 2.04 10.81
C SER A 192 -7.81 0.94 10.73
N VAL A 193 -7.56 -0.16 11.44
CA VAL A 193 -8.44 -1.32 11.49
C VAL A 193 -9.28 -1.22 12.75
N GLY A 194 -10.61 -1.19 12.60
CA GLY A 194 -11.55 -1.26 13.70
C GLY A 194 -11.64 -2.67 14.27
N ASN A 195 -11.96 -2.78 15.56
CA ASN A 195 -12.35 -4.06 16.14
C ASN A 195 -13.74 -4.41 15.61
N THR A 196 -13.83 -5.40 14.72
CA THR A 196 -15.10 -6.07 14.43
C THR A 196 -15.60 -6.70 15.72
N ARG A 197 -16.68 -6.15 16.27
CA ARG A 197 -17.50 -6.83 17.29
C ARG A 197 -18.31 -7.93 16.62
#